data_AF-A0A5N4CW45-F1
#
_entry.id   AF-A0A5N4CW45-F1
#
_cell.length_a   1.000
_cell.length_b   1.000
_cell.length_c   1.000
_cell.angle_alpha   90.00
_cell.angle_beta   90.00
_cell.angle_gamma   90.00
#
_symmetry.space_group_name_H-M   'P 1'
#
loop_
_entity.id
_entity.type
_entity.pdbx_description
1 polymer ?
#
loop_
_entity_poly.entity_id
_entity_poly.type
_entity_poly.pdbx_seq_one_letter_code
_entity_poly.pdbx_strand_id
1 'polypeptide(L)'
;MTQSVLPEDLLEALKPDYVIPLVLWFCHESSEENAGLSEVGAGWIGKLQWEQTLGAIVRQRNQPMTPETSWAKICDFDNAAKPQRVQGKLKCEAVVADVLDKGCSLVLLVDVCSYSGEELTCYNQFSACLVGSGVLGRKQTTDKARVAIAIPNGLPDATLTDTISLNQAALYCLSGDWNPLHLDPNFASLAGFDKSILYGLCTFGFSARHVLTAVGR
;
A
#
# COMPACT_ATOMS: atom_id res chain seq x y z
N MET A 1 -8.59 -36.62 -17.47
CA MET A 1 -7.60 -37.24 -16.56
C MET A 1 -8.21 -37.72 -15.23
N THR A 2 -9.36 -37.17 -14.76
CA THR A 2 -10.02 -37.56 -13.50
C THR A 2 -11.28 -38.43 -13.65
N GLN A 3 -11.80 -38.56 -14.87
CA GLN A 3 -13.07 -39.25 -15.15
C GLN A 3 -13.05 -40.76 -14.79
N SER A 4 -11.89 -41.40 -14.77
CA SER A 4 -11.77 -42.85 -14.48
C SER A 4 -11.65 -43.18 -12.99
N VAL A 5 -11.69 -42.19 -12.10
CA VAL A 5 -11.42 -42.36 -10.65
C VAL A 5 -12.58 -41.86 -9.78
N LEU A 6 -13.35 -40.88 -10.25
CA LEU A 6 -14.47 -40.32 -9.50
C LEU A 6 -15.75 -41.12 -9.74
N PRO A 7 -16.57 -41.38 -8.70
CA PRO A 7 -17.92 -41.93 -8.85
C PRO A 7 -18.78 -41.13 -9.84
N GLU A 8 -19.63 -41.82 -10.60
CA GLU A 8 -20.41 -41.23 -11.69
C GLU A 8 -21.36 -40.12 -11.21
N ASP A 9 -21.95 -40.29 -10.03
CA ASP A 9 -22.82 -39.31 -9.37
C ASP A 9 -22.09 -38.00 -9.03
N LEU A 10 -20.82 -38.09 -8.63
CA LEU A 10 -19.99 -36.92 -8.37
C LEU A 10 -19.57 -36.22 -9.67
N LEU A 11 -19.28 -36.97 -10.74
CA LEU A 11 -18.99 -36.41 -12.06
C LEU A 11 -20.21 -35.66 -12.62
N GLU A 12 -21.41 -36.20 -12.42
CA GLU A 12 -22.65 -35.53 -12.83
C GLU A 12 -22.94 -34.23 -12.06
N ALA A 13 -22.44 -34.11 -10.83
CA ALA A 13 -22.55 -32.90 -10.02
C ALA A 13 -21.52 -31.83 -10.40
N LEU A 14 -20.41 -32.17 -11.05
CA LEU A 14 -19.36 -31.24 -11.49
C LEU A 14 -19.70 -30.52 -12.82
N LYS A 15 -20.98 -30.20 -13.02
CA LYS A 15 -21.46 -29.45 -14.20
C LYS A 15 -21.44 -27.94 -13.94
N PRO A 16 -21.13 -27.11 -14.95
CA PRO A 16 -21.22 -25.65 -14.85
C PRO A 16 -22.61 -25.14 -14.42
N ASP A 17 -23.66 -25.90 -14.69
CA ASP A 17 -25.04 -25.61 -14.28
C ASP A 17 -25.20 -25.37 -12.77
N TYR A 18 -24.32 -25.98 -11.95
CA TYR A 18 -24.31 -25.79 -10.50
C TYR A 18 -23.50 -24.59 -10.03
N VAL A 19 -22.84 -23.86 -10.94
CA VAL A 19 -22.07 -22.63 -10.67
C VAL A 19 -22.80 -21.40 -11.19
N ILE A 20 -23.43 -21.52 -12.36
CA ILE A 20 -24.08 -20.41 -13.09
C ILE A 20 -25.07 -19.60 -12.23
N PRO A 21 -25.97 -20.21 -11.41
CA PRO A 21 -26.91 -19.45 -10.61
C PRO A 21 -26.27 -18.46 -9.63
N LEU A 22 -25.12 -18.81 -9.03
CA LEU A 22 -24.40 -17.92 -8.11
C LEU A 22 -23.80 -16.71 -8.86
N VAL A 23 -23.27 -16.95 -10.06
CA VAL A 23 -22.73 -15.87 -10.91
C VAL A 23 -23.86 -14.93 -11.34
N LEU A 24 -25.00 -15.46 -11.77
CA LEU A 24 -26.18 -14.67 -12.11
C LEU A 24 -26.68 -13.86 -10.92
N TRP A 25 -26.68 -14.44 -9.72
CA TRP A 25 -27.03 -13.72 -8.49
C TRP A 25 -26.08 -12.54 -8.25
N PHE A 26 -24.75 -12.72 -8.36
CA PHE A 26 -23.81 -11.62 -8.21
C PHE A 26 -23.97 -10.49 -9.23
N CYS A 27 -24.52 -10.78 -10.41
CA CYS A 27 -24.82 -9.79 -11.43
C CYS A 27 -26.25 -9.23 -11.35
N HIS A 28 -27.10 -9.76 -10.47
CA HIS A 28 -28.49 -9.32 -10.32
C HIS A 28 -28.55 -8.00 -9.55
N GLU A 29 -29.45 -7.10 -9.95
CA GLU A 29 -29.58 -5.75 -9.37
C GLU A 29 -29.93 -5.74 -7.87
N SER A 30 -30.54 -6.82 -7.37
CA SER A 30 -30.85 -6.97 -5.95
C SER A 30 -29.69 -7.50 -5.10
N SER A 31 -28.55 -7.85 -5.72
CA SER A 31 -27.40 -8.36 -4.98
C SER A 31 -26.61 -7.21 -4.39
N GLU A 32 -26.53 -7.17 -3.05
CA GLU A 32 -25.69 -6.22 -2.30
C GLU A 32 -24.25 -6.73 -2.12
N GLU A 33 -23.92 -7.89 -2.68
CA GLU A 33 -22.61 -8.52 -2.54
C GLU A 33 -21.52 -7.77 -3.29
N ASN A 34 -20.42 -7.43 -2.60
CA ASN A 34 -19.31 -6.70 -3.17
C ASN A 34 -17.97 -7.15 -2.56
N ALA A 35 -16.98 -7.41 -3.42
CA ALA A 35 -15.60 -7.77 -3.06
C ALA A 35 -15.45 -8.95 -2.06
N GLY A 36 -16.46 -9.83 -1.97
CA GLY A 36 -16.41 -11.04 -1.16
C GLY A 36 -15.87 -12.25 -1.93
N LEU A 37 -15.38 -13.26 -1.22
CA LEU A 37 -14.91 -14.51 -1.81
C LEU A 37 -15.93 -15.62 -1.52
N SER A 38 -16.34 -16.35 -2.55
CA SER A 38 -17.26 -17.49 -2.42
C SER A 38 -16.70 -18.70 -3.16
N GLU A 39 -16.86 -19.86 -2.56
CA GLU A 39 -16.54 -21.15 -3.17
C GLU A 39 -17.84 -21.81 -3.64
N VAL A 40 -17.80 -22.43 -4.82
CA VAL A 40 -18.97 -23.08 -5.41
C VAL A 40 -18.54 -24.31 -6.19
N GLY A 41 -19.28 -25.41 -6.00
CA GLY A 41 -19.05 -26.65 -6.72
C GLY A 41 -20.04 -27.73 -6.30
N ALA A 42 -20.44 -28.58 -7.24
CA ALA A 42 -21.34 -29.71 -6.98
C ALA A 42 -22.64 -29.36 -6.24
N GLY A 43 -23.19 -28.16 -6.48
CA GLY A 43 -24.40 -27.67 -5.82
C GLY A 43 -24.20 -27.14 -4.40
N TRP A 44 -22.97 -27.10 -3.89
CA TRP A 44 -22.61 -26.45 -2.63
C TRP A 44 -22.07 -25.05 -2.89
N ILE A 45 -22.43 -24.10 -2.01
CA ILE A 45 -21.97 -22.71 -2.05
C ILE A 45 -21.53 -22.34 -0.63
N GLY A 46 -20.30 -21.86 -0.50
CA GLY A 46 -19.74 -21.37 0.76
C GLY A 46 -19.21 -19.94 0.64
N LYS A 47 -19.33 -19.16 1.71
CA LYS A 47 -18.72 -17.83 1.81
C LYS A 47 -17.42 -17.93 2.58
N LEU A 48 -16.35 -17.36 2.03
CA LEU A 48 -15.07 -17.21 2.69
C LEU A 48 -15.00 -15.81 3.32
N GLN A 49 -14.48 -15.75 4.54
CA GLN A 49 -14.21 -14.51 5.27
C GLN A 49 -12.78 -14.52 5.81
N TRP A 50 -12.24 -13.33 6.05
CA TRP A 50 -10.96 -13.21 6.74
C TRP A 50 -11.16 -13.34 8.25
N GLU A 51 -10.24 -14.06 8.90
CA GLU A 51 -10.10 -14.09 10.35
C GLU A 51 -8.67 -13.66 10.70
N GLN A 52 -8.55 -12.85 11.74
CA GLN A 52 -7.28 -12.33 12.23
C GLN A 52 -7.19 -12.60 13.73
N THR A 53 -6.13 -13.26 14.19
CA THR A 53 -5.90 -13.47 15.62
C THR A 53 -5.69 -12.14 16.34
N LEU A 54 -5.91 -12.10 17.64
CA LEU A 54 -5.62 -10.90 18.46
C LEU A 54 -4.10 -10.63 18.58
N GLY A 55 -3.27 -11.59 18.19
CA GLY A 55 -1.83 -11.52 18.28
C GLY A 55 -1.31 -11.43 19.72
N ALA A 56 -0.03 -11.10 19.83
CA ALA A 56 0.63 -10.86 21.10
C ALA A 56 1.72 -9.80 20.95
N ILE A 57 1.87 -8.94 21.96
CA ILE A 57 3.04 -8.06 22.05
C ILE A 57 4.22 -8.93 22.50
N VAL A 58 5.14 -9.18 21.58
CA VAL A 58 6.35 -10.01 21.82
C VAL A 58 7.59 -9.17 22.12
N ARG A 59 7.46 -7.84 22.14
CA ARG A 59 8.54 -6.90 22.42
C ARG A 59 8.52 -6.45 23.88
N GLN A 60 9.63 -6.64 24.58
CA GLN A 60 9.85 -6.09 25.93
C GLN A 60 11.05 -5.14 25.92
N ARG A 61 11.02 -4.11 26.78
CA ARG A 61 12.12 -3.14 26.87
C ARG A 61 13.39 -3.84 27.35
N ASN A 62 14.51 -3.59 26.67
CA ASN A 62 15.85 -4.12 26.98
C ASN A 62 15.98 -5.66 26.95
N GLN A 63 15.08 -6.35 26.23
CA GLN A 63 15.20 -7.80 26.00
C GLN A 63 15.17 -8.10 24.49
N PRO A 64 15.86 -9.16 24.03
CA PRO A 64 15.69 -9.67 22.69
C PRO A 64 14.23 -10.07 22.42
N MET A 65 13.75 -9.81 21.21
CA MET A 65 12.40 -10.22 20.80
C MET A 65 12.37 -11.74 20.60
N THR A 66 11.43 -12.44 21.24
CA THR A 66 11.32 -13.91 21.22
C THR A 66 9.87 -14.34 20.92
N PRO A 67 9.42 -14.22 19.65
CA PRO A 67 8.04 -14.53 19.28
C PRO A 67 7.65 -15.99 19.54
N GLU A 68 8.63 -16.90 19.57
CA GLU A 68 8.45 -18.34 19.81
C GLU A 68 7.75 -18.60 21.15
N THR A 69 8.00 -17.75 22.14
CA THR A 69 7.42 -17.86 23.49
C THR A 69 5.92 -17.60 23.53
N SER A 70 5.39 -16.85 22.56
CA SER A 70 3.97 -16.48 22.46
C SER A 70 3.32 -17.05 21.20
N TRP A 71 3.99 -17.95 20.48
CA TRP A 71 3.53 -18.44 19.17
C TRP A 71 2.14 -19.09 19.23
N ALA A 72 1.87 -19.85 20.29
CA ALA A 72 0.55 -20.43 20.52
C ALA A 72 -0.57 -19.37 20.58
N LYS A 73 -0.30 -18.22 21.22
CA LYS A 73 -1.24 -17.10 21.32
C LYS A 73 -1.35 -16.32 20.01
N ILE A 74 -0.25 -16.21 19.25
CA ILE A 74 -0.25 -15.57 17.93
C ILE A 74 -1.10 -16.37 16.94
N CYS A 75 -1.08 -17.70 17.05
CA CYS A 75 -1.85 -18.62 16.22
C CYS A 75 -3.22 -19.00 16.81
N ASP A 76 -3.66 -18.33 17.89
CA ASP A 76 -4.95 -18.60 18.52
C ASP A 76 -6.09 -17.88 17.76
N PHE A 77 -6.95 -18.67 17.13
CA PHE A 77 -8.13 -18.19 16.40
C PHE A 77 -9.44 -18.32 17.19
N ASP A 78 -9.43 -18.86 18.41
CA ASP A 78 -10.66 -19.11 19.19
C ASP A 78 -11.44 -17.81 19.48
N ASN A 79 -10.74 -16.67 19.52
CA ASN A 79 -11.32 -15.34 19.69
C ASN A 79 -10.84 -14.34 18.62
N ALA A 80 -10.62 -14.83 17.40
CA ALA A 80 -10.16 -14.02 16.28
C ALA A 80 -11.16 -12.91 15.91
N ALA A 81 -10.61 -11.75 15.56
CA ALA A 81 -11.37 -10.71 14.89
C ALA A 81 -11.73 -11.16 13.47
N LYS A 82 -12.91 -10.74 12.99
CA LYS A 82 -13.41 -11.06 11.65
C LYS A 82 -13.48 -9.78 10.82
N PRO A 83 -12.31 -9.25 10.37
CA PRO A 83 -12.28 -8.01 9.63
C PRO A 83 -13.11 -8.17 8.36
N GLN A 84 -14.19 -7.40 8.27
CA GLN A 84 -15.15 -7.52 7.17
C GLN A 84 -14.57 -7.08 5.81
N ARG A 85 -13.47 -6.31 5.79
CA ARG A 85 -12.81 -5.84 4.57
C ARG A 85 -11.30 -5.64 4.77
N VAL A 86 -10.50 -6.04 3.78
CA VAL A 86 -9.10 -5.57 3.59
C VAL A 86 -9.07 -4.17 2.96
N GLN A 87 -10.24 -3.68 2.54
CA GLN A 87 -10.47 -2.36 1.97
C GLN A 87 -11.15 -1.45 2.99
N GLY A 88 -10.51 -0.34 3.33
CA GLY A 88 -11.06 0.69 4.20
C GLY A 88 -11.41 1.96 3.43
N LYS A 89 -12.38 2.72 3.93
CA LYS A 89 -12.56 4.11 3.54
C LYS A 89 -11.78 4.96 4.54
N LEU A 90 -10.88 5.80 4.04
CA LEU A 90 -10.18 6.79 4.86
C LEU A 90 -10.77 8.18 4.61
N LYS A 91 -10.99 8.93 5.69
CA LYS A 91 -11.21 10.37 5.61
C LYS A 91 -9.83 11.03 5.62
N CYS A 92 -9.48 11.80 4.60
CA CYS A 92 -8.21 12.51 4.54
C CYS A 92 -8.43 14.01 4.74
N GLU A 93 -7.68 14.62 5.64
CA GLU A 93 -7.69 16.05 5.91
C GLU A 93 -6.32 16.62 5.59
N ALA A 94 -6.25 17.54 4.62
CA ALA A 94 -5.02 18.18 4.17
C ALA A 94 -4.96 19.64 4.66
N VAL A 95 -3.80 20.06 5.15
CA VAL A 95 -3.54 21.42 5.63
C VAL A 95 -2.19 21.88 5.09
N VAL A 96 -2.15 23.11 4.54
CA VAL A 96 -0.87 23.77 4.24
C VAL A 96 -0.24 24.17 5.58
N ALA A 97 0.73 23.37 6.03
CA ALA A 97 1.42 23.59 7.29
C ALA A 97 2.27 24.86 7.24
N ASP A 98 3.00 25.06 6.14
CA ASP A 98 3.82 26.25 5.94
C ASP A 98 4.17 26.50 4.47
N VAL A 99 4.67 27.71 4.20
CA VAL A 99 5.18 28.11 2.89
C VAL A 99 6.53 28.80 3.08
N LEU A 100 7.56 28.24 2.47
CA LEU A 100 8.93 28.72 2.58
C LEU A 100 9.41 29.27 1.25
N ASP A 101 10.22 30.32 1.33
CA ASP A 101 10.88 30.90 0.17
C ASP A 101 12.36 30.54 0.16
N LYS A 102 12.81 29.96 -0.95
CA LYS A 102 14.20 29.54 -1.19
C LYS A 102 14.86 30.39 -2.28
N GLY A 103 14.37 31.61 -2.50
CA GLY A 103 14.86 32.57 -3.48
C GLY A 103 14.34 32.28 -4.88
N CYS A 104 14.80 31.19 -5.50
CA CYS A 104 14.40 30.80 -6.85
C CYS A 104 13.21 29.82 -6.87
N SER A 105 12.77 29.34 -5.70
CA SER A 105 11.64 28.42 -5.57
C SER A 105 10.85 28.68 -4.29
N LEU A 106 9.59 28.25 -4.32
CA LEU A 106 8.73 28.20 -3.16
C LEU A 106 8.60 26.75 -2.70
N VAL A 107 8.67 26.48 -1.41
CA VAL A 107 8.43 25.15 -0.83
C VAL A 107 7.14 25.19 -0.02
N LEU A 108 6.15 24.40 -0.40
CA LEU A 108 4.93 24.21 0.39
C LEU A 108 5.07 22.93 1.20
N LEU A 109 4.80 23.05 2.50
CA LEU A 109 4.64 21.91 3.38
C LEU A 109 3.15 21.63 3.54
N VAL A 110 2.73 20.43 3.17
CA VAL A 110 1.34 19.99 3.22
C VAL A 110 1.25 18.77 4.12
N ASP A 111 0.56 18.93 5.24
CA ASP A 111 0.25 17.86 6.16
C ASP A 111 -1.05 17.19 5.72
N VAL A 112 -1.08 15.87 5.72
CA VAL A 112 -2.25 15.06 5.38
C VAL A 112 -2.45 14.00 6.47
N CYS A 113 -3.51 14.14 7.24
CA CYS A 113 -3.95 13.16 8.22
C CYS A 113 -5.04 12.27 7.59
N SER A 114 -4.87 10.95 7.66
CA SER A 114 -5.88 10.00 7.16
C SER A 114 -6.44 9.18 8.32
N TYR A 115 -7.78 9.14 8.40
CA TYR A 115 -8.51 8.55 9.51
C TYR A 115 -9.39 7.38 9.05
N SER A 116 -9.42 6.31 9.82
CA SER A 116 -10.39 5.22 9.71
C SER A 116 -11.42 5.38 10.82
N GLY A 117 -12.61 5.90 10.48
CA GLY A 117 -13.55 6.38 11.48
C GLY A 117 -12.99 7.60 12.21
N GLU A 118 -12.84 7.51 13.53
CA GLU A 118 -12.26 8.57 14.37
C GLU A 118 -10.76 8.34 14.66
N GLU A 119 -10.21 7.18 14.29
CA GLU A 119 -8.81 6.82 14.57
C GLU A 119 -7.86 7.35 13.49
N LEU A 120 -6.82 8.07 13.90
CA LEU A 120 -5.74 8.50 13.00
C LEU A 120 -4.91 7.28 12.58
N THR A 121 -4.99 6.91 11.31
CA THR A 121 -4.29 5.74 10.76
C THR A 121 -2.92 6.11 10.22
N CYS A 122 -2.80 7.23 9.50
CA CYS A 122 -1.52 7.68 8.98
C CYS A 122 -1.43 9.20 8.89
N TYR A 123 -0.22 9.70 9.04
CA TYR A 123 0.16 11.09 8.84
C TYR A 123 1.23 11.16 7.76
N ASN A 124 1.01 12.00 6.75
CA ASN A 124 1.98 12.28 5.71
C ASN A 124 2.28 13.78 5.72
N GLN A 125 3.55 14.15 5.53
CA GLN A 125 3.94 15.53 5.24
C GLN A 125 4.62 15.55 3.88
N PHE A 126 4.00 16.21 2.90
CA PHE A 126 4.56 16.43 1.57
C PHE A 126 5.30 17.76 1.55
N SER A 127 6.50 17.75 0.97
CA SER A 127 7.28 18.96 0.68
C SER A 127 7.31 19.17 -0.83
N ALA A 128 6.50 20.10 -1.34
CA ALA A 128 6.39 20.39 -2.75
C ALA A 128 7.22 21.63 -3.11
N CYS A 129 8.13 21.51 -4.07
CA CYS A 129 8.97 22.61 -4.54
C CYS A 129 8.44 23.15 -5.87
N LEU A 130 8.03 24.43 -5.88
CA LEU A 130 7.61 25.15 -7.08
C LEU A 130 8.76 26.00 -7.58
N VAL A 131 9.46 25.47 -8.57
CA VAL A 131 10.59 26.13 -9.23
C VAL A 131 10.11 27.38 -9.97
N GLY A 132 10.87 28.47 -9.89
CA GLY A 132 10.57 29.74 -10.57
C GLY A 132 9.52 30.61 -9.87
N SER A 133 8.92 30.13 -8.77
CA SER A 133 7.87 30.85 -8.03
C SER A 133 8.37 31.53 -6.75
N GLY A 134 9.69 31.63 -6.56
CA GLY A 134 10.27 32.29 -5.38
C GLY A 134 10.11 33.81 -5.43
N VAL A 135 9.90 34.42 -4.27
CA VAL A 135 9.75 35.87 -4.07
C VAL A 135 10.67 36.30 -2.93
N LEU A 136 11.90 36.69 -3.29
CA LEU A 136 12.95 37.16 -2.37
C LEU A 136 12.39 38.00 -1.20
N GLY A 137 12.73 37.59 0.03
CA GLY A 137 12.37 38.33 1.26
C GLY A 137 11.29 37.67 2.13
N ARG A 138 10.81 36.48 1.79
CA ARG A 138 9.86 35.70 2.62
C ARG A 138 10.57 34.74 3.59
N LYS A 139 9.76 34.14 4.48
CA LYS A 139 10.17 33.15 5.50
C LYS A 139 10.98 32.01 4.86
N GLN A 140 12.22 31.80 5.31
CA GLN A 140 13.11 30.78 4.73
C GLN A 140 13.19 29.48 5.54
N THR A 141 12.85 29.51 6.83
CA THR A 141 12.96 28.38 7.77
C THR A 141 11.65 28.15 8.50
N THR A 142 11.42 26.93 8.99
CA THR A 142 10.24 26.56 9.77
C THR A 142 10.56 25.47 10.77
N ASP A 143 9.84 25.49 11.88
CA ASP A 143 9.79 24.47 12.93
C ASP A 143 8.73 23.39 12.67
N LYS A 144 7.87 23.58 11.65
CA LYS A 144 6.79 22.63 11.30
C LYS A 144 7.23 21.46 10.42
N ALA A 145 8.42 21.56 9.80
CA ALA A 145 8.93 20.52 8.93
C ALA A 145 9.43 19.30 9.73
N ARG A 146 9.13 18.10 9.26
CA ARG A 146 9.82 16.88 9.69
C ARG A 146 11.23 16.89 9.13
N VAL A 147 12.21 17.09 10.01
CA VAL A 147 13.61 17.30 9.63
C VAL A 147 14.23 15.99 9.13
N ALA A 148 14.86 16.05 7.94
CA ALA A 148 15.65 14.95 7.41
C ALA A 148 16.90 14.72 8.27
N ILE A 149 17.28 13.45 8.45
CA ILE A 149 18.44 13.06 9.26
C ILE A 149 19.65 12.89 8.34
N ALA A 150 20.81 13.38 8.77
CA ALA A 150 22.07 13.16 8.07
C ALA A 150 22.47 11.68 8.11
N ILE A 151 23.03 11.19 7.00
CA ILE A 151 23.55 9.82 6.92
C ILE A 151 24.73 9.69 7.90
N PRO A 152 24.81 8.61 8.71
CA PRO A 152 25.93 8.37 9.60
C PRO A 152 27.27 8.28 8.84
N ASN A 153 28.34 8.76 9.47
CA ASN A 153 29.69 8.61 8.93
C ASN A 153 30.16 7.16 9.07
N GLY A 154 30.58 6.53 7.97
CA GLY A 154 31.10 5.17 7.97
C GLY A 154 30.63 4.35 6.78
N LEU A 155 30.97 3.06 6.79
CA LEU A 155 30.45 2.10 5.82
C LEU A 155 29.00 1.72 6.18
N PRO A 156 28.14 1.43 5.18
CA PRO A 156 26.79 0.95 5.44
C PRO A 156 26.81 -0.44 6.07
N ASP A 157 25.93 -0.68 7.05
CA ASP A 157 25.80 -2.00 7.70
C ASP A 157 25.24 -3.08 6.76
N ALA A 158 24.43 -2.68 5.78
CA ALA A 158 23.89 -3.54 4.75
C ALA A 158 23.73 -2.77 3.43
N THR A 159 23.87 -3.48 2.30
CA THR A 159 23.61 -2.93 0.96
C THR A 159 22.74 -3.93 0.20
N LEU A 160 21.63 -3.44 -0.35
CA LEU A 160 20.71 -4.21 -1.16
C LEU A 160 20.57 -3.53 -2.52
N THR A 161 20.46 -4.34 -3.56
CA THR A 161 20.35 -3.87 -4.95
C THR A 161 19.12 -4.49 -5.57
N ASP A 162 18.30 -3.67 -6.23
CA ASP A 162 17.17 -4.12 -7.05
C ASP A 162 17.33 -3.59 -8.47
N THR A 163 16.99 -4.43 -9.44
CA THR A 163 16.91 -4.01 -10.85
C THR A 163 15.51 -3.50 -11.15
N ILE A 164 15.43 -2.26 -11.61
CA ILE A 164 14.16 -1.64 -11.95
C ILE A 164 13.76 -2.05 -13.38
N SER A 165 12.52 -2.54 -13.52
CA SER A 165 11.95 -2.87 -14.84
C SER A 165 11.83 -1.62 -15.72
N LEU A 166 12.02 -1.76 -17.03
CA LEU A 166 11.79 -0.68 -17.99
C LEU A 166 10.35 -0.12 -17.92
N ASN A 167 9.38 -0.98 -17.56
CA ASN A 167 7.97 -0.63 -17.43
C ASN A 167 7.58 -0.22 -16.00
N GLN A 168 8.53 0.00 -15.09
CA GLN A 168 8.23 0.26 -13.68
C GLN A 168 7.36 1.52 -13.49
N ALA A 169 7.64 2.59 -14.24
CA ALA A 169 6.82 3.80 -14.20
C ALA A 169 5.38 3.54 -14.68
N ALA A 170 5.22 2.75 -15.74
CA ALA A 170 3.91 2.39 -16.30
C ALA A 170 3.08 1.51 -15.37
N LEU A 171 3.74 0.71 -14.53
CA LEU A 171 3.06 -0.06 -13.50
C LEU A 171 2.70 0.82 -12.28
N TYR A 172 3.63 1.68 -11.85
CA TYR A 172 3.43 2.50 -10.66
C TYR A 172 2.32 3.54 -10.81
N CYS A 173 2.15 4.11 -12.00
CA CYS A 173 1.11 5.12 -12.27
C CYS A 173 -0.30 4.61 -11.98
N LEU A 174 -0.55 3.30 -12.13
CA LEU A 174 -1.81 2.64 -11.81
C LEU A 174 -2.19 2.77 -10.32
N SER A 175 -1.24 3.17 -9.46
CA SER A 175 -1.47 3.43 -8.03
C SER A 175 -2.00 4.84 -7.75
N GLY A 176 -2.20 5.69 -8.77
CA GLY A 176 -2.96 6.95 -8.66
C GLY A 176 -2.24 8.23 -9.10
N ASP A 177 -0.96 8.19 -9.43
CA ASP A 177 -0.22 9.35 -9.96
C ASP A 177 -0.01 9.21 -11.47
N TRP A 178 -0.78 10.00 -12.23
CA TRP A 178 -0.82 9.95 -13.70
C TRP A 178 -0.02 11.09 -14.36
N ASN A 179 0.91 11.72 -13.64
CA ASN A 179 1.70 12.82 -14.20
C ASN A 179 2.46 12.37 -15.46
N PRO A 180 2.24 13.05 -16.62
CA PRO A 180 2.84 12.65 -17.90
C PRO A 180 4.37 12.69 -17.90
N LEU A 181 5.00 13.40 -16.96
CA LEU A 181 6.46 13.41 -16.75
C LEU A 181 7.09 12.01 -16.72
N HIS A 182 6.33 11.01 -16.24
CA HIS A 182 6.82 9.66 -16.01
C HIS A 182 6.64 8.71 -17.20
N LEU A 183 5.85 9.09 -18.22
CA LEU A 183 5.49 8.20 -19.32
C LEU A 183 5.56 8.85 -20.71
N ASP A 184 5.40 10.17 -20.81
CA ASP A 184 5.48 10.91 -22.06
C ASP A 184 6.89 11.52 -22.22
N PRO A 185 7.70 11.06 -23.19
CA PRO A 185 9.02 11.60 -23.44
C PRO A 185 9.01 13.08 -23.85
N ASN A 186 7.97 13.54 -24.56
CA ASN A 186 7.86 14.94 -24.97
C ASN A 186 7.64 15.85 -23.77
N PHE A 187 6.76 15.42 -22.84
CA PHE A 187 6.52 16.16 -21.60
C PHE A 187 7.76 16.15 -20.70
N ALA A 188 8.46 15.03 -20.60
CA ALA A 188 9.70 14.95 -19.84
C ALA A 188 10.78 15.89 -20.39
N SER A 189 10.92 15.96 -21.72
CA SER A 189 11.84 16.89 -22.38
C SER A 189 11.48 18.35 -22.11
N LEU A 190 10.19 18.70 -22.17
CA LEU A 190 9.70 20.05 -21.81
C LEU A 190 10.03 20.41 -20.35
N ALA A 191 9.96 19.42 -19.45
CA ALA A 191 10.30 19.57 -18.04
C ALA A 191 11.82 19.55 -17.76
N GLY A 192 12.66 19.45 -18.79
CA GLY A 192 14.12 19.50 -18.68
C GLY A 192 14.81 18.15 -18.44
N PHE A 193 14.13 17.03 -18.69
CA PHE A 193 14.71 15.68 -18.58
C PHE A 193 14.94 15.05 -19.94
N ASP A 194 16.06 14.35 -20.11
CA ASP A 194 16.40 13.67 -21.38
C ASP A 194 15.41 12.56 -21.76
N LYS A 195 14.76 11.95 -20.75
CA LYS A 195 13.75 10.90 -20.89
C LYS A 195 12.82 10.94 -19.68
N SER A 196 11.68 10.25 -19.80
CA SER A 196 10.78 10.05 -18.66
C SER A 196 11.51 9.42 -17.48
N ILE A 197 11.22 9.93 -16.29
CA ILE A 197 11.86 9.52 -15.03
C ILE A 197 10.93 8.65 -14.20
N LEU A 198 11.50 7.79 -13.34
CA LEU A 198 10.71 7.04 -12.37
C LEU A 198 10.17 7.98 -11.28
N TYR A 199 8.98 7.67 -10.76
CA TYR A 199 8.38 8.36 -9.62
C TYR A 199 9.31 8.31 -8.40
N GLY A 200 9.55 9.47 -7.76
CA GLY A 200 10.35 9.54 -6.53
C GLY A 200 9.77 8.67 -5.42
N LEU A 201 8.43 8.63 -5.29
CA LEU A 201 7.73 7.76 -4.33
C LEU A 201 7.84 6.27 -4.66
N CYS A 202 8.05 5.91 -5.94
CA CYS A 202 8.36 4.53 -6.31
C CYS A 202 9.74 4.13 -5.78
N THR A 203 10.77 4.96 -6.03
CA THR A 203 12.12 4.71 -5.49
C THR A 203 12.12 4.66 -3.96
N PHE A 204 11.37 5.58 -3.31
CA PHE A 204 11.16 5.54 -1.86
C PHE A 204 10.56 4.21 -1.41
N GLY A 205 9.55 3.68 -2.11
CA GLY A 205 8.96 2.37 -1.82
C GLY A 205 9.96 1.22 -1.91
N PHE A 206 10.83 1.20 -2.92
CA PHE A 206 11.92 0.22 -3.03
C PHE A 206 12.89 0.31 -1.84
N SER A 207 13.35 1.53 -1.52
CA SER A 207 14.26 1.75 -0.38
C SER A 207 13.62 1.38 0.96
N ALA A 208 12.36 1.74 1.20
CA ALA A 208 11.64 1.37 2.40
C ALA A 208 11.47 -0.16 2.52
N ARG A 209 11.14 -0.83 1.41
CA ARG A 209 11.07 -2.31 1.35
C ARG A 209 12.43 -2.94 1.67
N HIS A 210 13.53 -2.39 1.17
CA HIS A 210 14.88 -2.85 1.49
C HIS A 210 15.19 -2.73 2.98
N VAL A 211 14.86 -1.59 3.59
CA VAL A 211 15.01 -1.41 5.04
C VAL A 211 14.19 -2.45 5.78
N LEU A 212 12.89 -2.60 5.48
CA LEU A 212 12.03 -3.60 6.11
C LEU A 212 12.59 -5.02 5.97
N THR A 213 13.17 -5.36 4.81
CA THR A 213 13.77 -6.68 4.59
C THR A 213 15.07 -6.87 5.39
N ALA A 214 15.88 -5.82 5.49
CA ALA A 214 17.17 -5.88 6.18
C ALA A 214 17.02 -5.88 7.71
N VAL A 215 16.07 -5.11 8.25
CA VAL A 215 15.96 -4.88 9.71
C VAL A 215 14.63 -5.32 10.32
N GLY A 216 13.57 -5.52 9.53
CA GLY A 216 12.21 -5.79 10.01
C GLY A 216 11.93 -7.25 10.36
N ARG A 217 12.87 -7.94 11.00
CA ARG A 217 12.67 -9.30 11.55
C ARG A 217 11.75 -9.29 12.76
#